data_AF-A0A7J6Q6Q9-F1
#
_entry.id   AF-A0A7J6Q6Q9-F1
#
_cell.length_a   1.000
_cell.length_b   1.000
_cell.length_c   1.000
_cell.angle_alpha   90.00
_cell.angle_beta   90.00
_cell.angle_gamma   90.00
#
_symmetry.space_group_name_H-M   'P 1'
#
loop_
_entity.id
_entity.type
_entity.pdbx_description
1 polymer ?
#
loop_
_entity_poly.entity_id
_entity_poly.type
_entity_poly.pdbx_seq_one_letter_code
_entity_poly.pdbx_strand_id
1 'polypeptide(L)'
;MARFDGSASEVHEWQKRSDNFEAALTWLWLSWITFDTAVCYSYGDVHRRPVYRNLTLVFVVLLTGIPVLVLLLGPSSQFSCAFKVNCSLSDFQAVQYSWINWFLFPYERVGGDVWHGDVPGNVMPAWLRWTYFGLFSGMTVMHHLSYKLICLGPFVKRMLPSLGWGAREGKAGRPSEPLEWLE
;
A
#
# COMPACT_ATOMS: atom_id res chain seq x y z
N MET A 1 -20.55 -11.16 -13.69
CA MET A 1 -20.63 -10.83 -12.24
C MET A 1 -20.19 -11.99 -11.35
N ALA A 2 -20.41 -13.26 -11.75
CA ALA A 2 -20.10 -14.44 -10.93
C ALA A 2 -18.63 -14.64 -10.49
N ARG A 3 -17.61 -14.19 -11.25
CA ARG A 3 -16.19 -14.47 -10.93
C ARG A 3 -15.62 -13.79 -9.67
N PHE A 4 -16.28 -12.75 -9.17
CA PHE A 4 -15.92 -12.04 -7.94
C PHE A 4 -16.96 -12.27 -6.83
N ASP A 5 -17.88 -13.20 -7.07
CA ASP A 5 -18.89 -13.62 -6.13
C ASP A 5 -18.58 -15.07 -5.73
N GLY A 6 -18.40 -15.31 -4.43
CA GLY A 6 -18.07 -16.64 -3.92
C GLY A 6 -19.24 -17.62 -3.96
N SER A 7 -20.46 -17.16 -4.29
CA SER A 7 -21.67 -17.98 -4.25
C SER A 7 -21.72 -19.09 -5.31
N ALA A 8 -21.02 -18.92 -6.43
CA ALA A 8 -21.04 -19.82 -7.58
C ALA A 8 -19.68 -20.48 -7.88
N SER A 9 -18.67 -20.29 -7.02
CA SER A 9 -17.34 -20.86 -7.26
C SER A 9 -17.29 -22.33 -6.86
N GLU A 10 -17.04 -23.22 -7.81
CA GLU A 10 -16.79 -24.63 -7.52
C GLU A 10 -15.49 -24.77 -6.71
N VAL A 11 -15.53 -25.56 -5.63
CA VAL A 11 -14.43 -25.65 -4.67
C VAL A 11 -13.13 -26.11 -5.34
N HIS A 12 -13.18 -26.96 -6.36
CA HIS A 12 -11.97 -27.44 -7.05
C HIS A 12 -11.23 -26.35 -7.83
N GLU A 13 -11.88 -25.22 -8.14
CA GLU A 13 -11.30 -24.08 -8.86
C GLU A 13 -10.68 -23.03 -7.93
N TRP A 14 -10.52 -23.36 -6.64
CA TRP A 14 -9.99 -22.45 -5.61
C TRP A 14 -8.59 -21.92 -5.96
N GLN A 15 -7.72 -22.74 -6.57
CA GLN A 15 -6.37 -22.32 -6.96
C GLN A 15 -6.43 -21.25 -8.03
N LYS A 16 -7.26 -21.43 -9.07
CA LYS A 16 -7.44 -20.42 -10.11
C LYS A 16 -8.01 -19.13 -9.54
N ARG A 17 -8.93 -19.22 -8.58
CA ARG A 17 -9.46 -18.03 -7.90
C ARG A 17 -8.38 -17.30 -7.11
N SER A 18 -7.59 -18.02 -6.32
CA SER A 18 -6.47 -17.46 -5.57
C SER A 18 -5.47 -16.75 -6.48
N ASP A 19 -4.98 -17.45 -7.50
CA ASP A 19 -3.88 -16.97 -8.36
C ASP A 19 -4.30 -15.87 -9.34
N ASN A 20 -5.56 -15.84 -9.74
CA ASN A 20 -6.05 -14.82 -10.68
C ASN A 20 -6.61 -13.60 -9.96
N PHE A 21 -7.17 -13.74 -8.75
CA PHE A 21 -7.90 -12.65 -8.11
C PHE A 21 -7.34 -12.29 -6.73
N GLU A 22 -7.31 -13.25 -5.80
CA GLU A 22 -7.04 -12.95 -4.39
C GLU A 22 -5.58 -12.54 -4.16
N ALA A 23 -4.64 -13.19 -4.85
CA ALA A 23 -3.23 -12.83 -4.82
C ALA A 23 -2.99 -11.40 -5.34
N ALA A 24 -3.62 -11.04 -6.46
CA ALA A 24 -3.49 -9.72 -7.07
C ALA A 24 -4.05 -8.60 -6.16
N LEU A 25 -5.24 -8.80 -5.59
CA LEU A 25 -5.83 -7.84 -4.64
C LEU A 25 -5.03 -7.73 -3.34
N THR A 26 -4.55 -8.86 -2.82
CA THR A 26 -3.70 -8.89 -1.62
C THR A 26 -2.39 -8.15 -1.88
N TRP A 27 -1.78 -8.35 -3.05
CA TRP A 27 -0.57 -7.64 -3.43
C TRP A 27 -0.79 -6.13 -3.55
N LEU A 28 -1.91 -5.68 -4.15
CA LEU A 28 -2.27 -4.25 -4.18
C LEU A 28 -2.42 -3.68 -2.77
N TRP A 29 -3.10 -4.40 -1.88
CA TRP A 29 -3.30 -4.01 -0.49
C TRP A 29 -1.98 -3.88 0.26
N LEU A 30 -1.12 -4.90 0.18
CA LEU A 30 0.18 -4.93 0.84
C LEU A 30 1.13 -3.86 0.28
N SER A 31 1.07 -3.60 -1.02
CA SER A 31 1.85 -2.53 -1.63
C SER A 31 1.38 -1.16 -1.13
N TRP A 32 0.06 -0.94 -1.02
CA TRP A 32 -0.50 0.29 -0.50
C TRP A 32 -0.10 0.58 0.94
N ILE A 33 -0.34 -0.37 1.84
CA ILE A 33 -0.02 -0.20 3.26
C ILE A 33 1.48 0.00 3.49
N THR A 34 2.34 -0.58 2.65
CA THR A 34 3.81 -0.45 2.78
C THR A 34 4.27 1.00 2.62
N PHE A 35 3.87 1.70 1.55
CA PHE A 35 4.29 3.10 1.39
C PHE A 35 3.53 4.04 2.34
N ASP A 36 2.25 3.75 2.64
CA ASP A 36 1.44 4.52 3.59
C ASP A 36 2.08 4.53 4.99
N THR A 37 2.44 3.35 5.50
CA THR A 37 3.17 3.21 6.77
C THR A 37 4.52 3.90 6.75
N ALA A 38 5.27 3.80 5.65
CA ALA A 38 6.55 4.49 5.50
C ALA A 38 6.40 6.02 5.58
N VAL A 39 5.32 6.58 5.04
CA VAL A 39 5.00 8.01 5.16
C VAL A 39 4.64 8.38 6.59
N CYS A 40 3.74 7.64 7.23
CA CYS A 40 3.33 7.86 8.62
C CYS A 40 4.54 7.89 9.56
N TYR A 41 5.42 6.89 9.48
CA TYR A 41 6.61 6.79 10.33
C TYR A 41 7.70 7.79 9.98
N SER A 42 7.60 8.44 8.84
CA SER A 42 8.49 9.53 8.46
C SER A 42 8.05 10.89 8.99
N TYR A 43 6.88 10.99 9.62
CA TYR A 43 6.42 12.23 10.23
C TYR A 43 7.44 12.77 11.23
N GLY A 44 7.80 14.03 11.03
CA GLY A 44 8.62 14.78 11.96
C GLY A 44 7.78 15.44 13.04
N ASP A 45 8.39 15.65 14.20
CA ASP A 45 7.87 16.47 15.29
C ASP A 45 8.99 17.41 15.75
N VAL A 46 9.36 17.43 17.04
CA VAL A 46 10.34 18.40 17.58
C VAL A 46 11.73 18.30 16.90
N HIS A 47 12.18 17.10 16.54
CA HIS A 47 13.55 16.86 16.04
C HIS A 47 13.66 16.76 14.51
N ARG A 48 12.55 16.83 13.76
CA ARG A 48 12.56 16.57 12.31
C ARG A 48 11.60 17.46 11.56
N ARG A 49 12.05 17.95 10.39
CA ARG A 49 11.24 18.75 9.47
C ARG A 49 10.06 17.96 8.89
N PRO A 50 8.98 18.62 8.44
CA PRO A 50 7.82 17.93 7.88
C PRO A 50 8.16 17.14 6.61
N VAL A 51 7.44 16.03 6.39
CA VAL A 51 7.69 15.04 5.32
C VAL A 51 7.74 15.65 3.92
N TYR A 52 6.86 16.61 3.61
CA TYR A 52 6.80 17.23 2.28
C TYR A 52 8.07 18.02 1.91
N ARG A 53 8.94 18.36 2.87
CA ARG A 53 10.24 18.99 2.60
C ARG A 53 11.32 17.99 2.22
N ASN A 54 11.11 16.69 2.45
CA ASN A 54 12.00 15.65 1.98
C ASN A 54 11.58 15.22 0.58
N LEU A 55 12.12 15.90 -0.44
CA LEU A 55 11.77 15.64 -1.83
C LEU A 55 12.10 14.21 -2.27
N THR A 56 13.17 13.60 -1.72
CA THR A 56 13.52 12.20 -2.00
C THR A 56 12.43 11.25 -1.52
N LEU A 57 11.92 11.45 -0.30
CA LEU A 57 10.83 10.65 0.24
C LEU A 57 9.55 10.85 -0.57
N VAL A 58 9.19 12.10 -0.88
CA VAL A 58 8.01 12.40 -1.71
C VAL A 58 8.13 11.73 -3.08
N PHE A 59 9.30 11.81 -3.71
CA PHE A 59 9.55 11.18 -5.00
C PHE A 59 9.37 9.66 -4.93
N VAL A 60 9.94 8.98 -3.93
CA VAL A 60 9.82 7.52 -3.76
C VAL A 60 8.36 7.11 -3.50
N VAL A 61 7.63 7.89 -2.71
CA VAL A 61 6.20 7.65 -2.44
C VAL A 61 5.37 7.79 -3.70
N LEU A 62 5.62 8.81 -4.52
CA LEU A 62 4.93 8.96 -5.81
C LEU A 62 5.31 7.84 -6.78
N LEU A 63 6.60 7.49 -6.85
CA LEU A 63 7.11 6.43 -7.72
C LEU A 63 6.53 5.05 -7.38
N THR A 64 6.22 4.79 -6.11
CA THR A 64 5.62 3.51 -5.67
C THR A 64 4.09 3.56 -5.63
N GLY A 65 3.49 4.68 -5.24
CA GLY A 65 2.04 4.83 -5.11
C GLY A 65 1.31 5.01 -6.44
N ILE A 66 1.87 5.77 -7.39
CA ILE A 66 1.24 6.00 -8.71
C ILE A 66 1.04 4.69 -9.47
N PRO A 67 2.04 3.79 -9.59
CA PRO A 67 1.83 2.50 -10.24
C PRO A 67 0.71 1.67 -9.62
N VAL A 68 0.59 1.64 -8.29
CA VAL A 68 -0.49 0.92 -7.59
C VAL A 68 -1.86 1.51 -7.96
N LEU A 69 -1.99 2.84 -8.01
CA LEU A 69 -3.22 3.50 -8.46
C LEU A 69 -3.54 3.22 -9.93
N VAL A 70 -2.53 3.21 -10.80
CA VAL A 70 -2.68 2.87 -12.21
C VAL A 70 -3.16 1.43 -12.36
N LEU A 71 -2.59 0.49 -11.61
CA LEU A 71 -3.01 -0.92 -11.63
C LEU A 71 -4.45 -1.08 -11.13
N LEU A 72 -4.85 -0.36 -10.06
CA LEU A 72 -6.18 -0.48 -9.46
C LEU A 72 -7.28 0.19 -10.29
N LEU A 73 -7.09 1.45 -10.68
CA LEU A 73 -8.11 2.30 -11.29
C LEU A 73 -8.03 2.34 -12.81
N GLY A 74 -6.85 2.07 -13.37
CA GLY A 74 -6.60 2.13 -14.80
C GLY A 74 -7.37 1.07 -15.60
N PRO A 75 -7.45 1.25 -16.92
CA PRO A 75 -7.93 0.20 -17.82
C PRO A 75 -6.93 -0.97 -17.88
N SER A 76 -7.33 -2.02 -18.60
CA SER A 76 -6.40 -3.08 -18.97
C SER A 76 -5.27 -2.51 -19.84
N SER A 77 -4.06 -3.00 -19.60
CA SER A 77 -2.85 -2.61 -20.34
C SER A 77 -1.79 -3.71 -20.19
N GLN A 78 -0.72 -3.65 -20.99
CA GLN A 78 0.42 -4.57 -20.83
C GLN A 78 1.04 -4.49 -19.42
N PHE A 79 1.10 -3.28 -18.85
CA PHE A 79 1.58 -3.07 -17.49
C PHE A 79 0.66 -3.75 -16.46
N SER A 80 -0.66 -3.57 -16.59
CA SER A 80 -1.64 -4.21 -15.71
C SER A 80 -1.57 -5.75 -15.80
N CYS A 81 -1.41 -6.27 -17.01
CA CYS A 81 -1.24 -7.70 -17.27
C CYS A 81 0.07 -8.29 -16.74
N ALA A 82 1.17 -7.53 -16.71
CA ALA A 82 2.42 -7.95 -16.07
C ALA A 82 2.25 -8.32 -14.59
N PHE A 83 1.28 -7.69 -13.91
CA PHE A 83 0.94 -7.95 -12.51
C PHE A 83 -0.35 -8.78 -12.34
N LYS A 84 -0.93 -9.32 -13.42
CA LYS A 84 -2.26 -9.98 -13.44
C LYS A 84 -3.41 -9.14 -12.85
N VAL A 85 -3.26 -7.82 -12.78
CA VAL A 85 -4.31 -6.91 -12.31
C VAL A 85 -5.06 -6.35 -13.52
N ASN A 86 -6.39 -6.30 -13.46
CA ASN A 86 -7.21 -5.66 -14.49
C ASN A 86 -6.91 -6.12 -15.94
N CYS A 87 -6.49 -7.38 -16.12
CA CYS A 87 -5.94 -7.84 -17.39
C CYS A 87 -7.00 -8.44 -18.33
N SER A 88 -6.97 -8.05 -19.61
CA SER A 88 -7.76 -8.64 -20.71
C SER A 88 -6.95 -9.67 -21.50
N LEU A 89 -7.61 -10.62 -22.17
CA LEU A 89 -6.93 -11.61 -23.01
C LEU A 89 -6.10 -10.97 -24.15
N SER A 90 -6.58 -9.87 -24.75
CA SER A 90 -5.84 -9.19 -25.83
C SER A 90 -4.56 -8.54 -25.33
N ASP A 91 -4.61 -7.87 -24.17
CA ASP A 91 -3.44 -7.22 -23.57
C ASP A 91 -2.45 -8.25 -23.00
N PHE A 92 -2.98 -9.37 -22.51
CA PHE A 92 -2.20 -10.53 -22.09
C PHE A 92 -1.35 -11.08 -23.23
N GLN A 93 -1.97 -11.35 -24.39
CA GLN A 93 -1.26 -11.84 -25.57
C GLN A 93 -0.19 -10.85 -26.01
N ALA A 94 -0.47 -9.54 -25.94
CA ALA A 94 0.50 -8.51 -26.29
C ALA A 94 1.71 -8.48 -25.33
N VAL A 95 1.50 -8.62 -24.01
CA VAL A 95 2.61 -8.60 -23.03
C VAL A 95 3.45 -9.87 -23.08
N GLN A 96 2.87 -11.03 -23.37
CA GLN A 96 3.57 -12.32 -23.43
C GLN A 96 4.76 -12.31 -24.40
N TYR A 97 4.67 -11.55 -25.50
CA TYR A 97 5.72 -11.41 -26.51
C TYR A 97 6.46 -10.07 -26.42
N SER A 98 6.24 -9.30 -25.35
CA SER A 98 6.87 -8.00 -25.16
C SER A 98 8.28 -8.12 -24.54
N TRP A 99 9.09 -7.09 -24.74
CA TRP A 99 10.38 -6.97 -24.06
C TRP A 99 10.23 -6.88 -22.53
N ILE A 100 9.09 -6.39 -22.03
CA ILE A 100 8.79 -6.29 -20.59
C ILE A 100 8.72 -7.69 -19.97
N ASN A 101 8.06 -8.64 -20.64
CA ASN A 101 8.02 -10.04 -20.21
C ASN A 101 9.43 -10.63 -20.16
N TRP A 102 10.23 -10.40 -21.20
CA TRP A 102 11.63 -10.87 -21.23
C TRP A 102 12.48 -10.28 -20.09
N PHE A 103 12.29 -9.00 -19.76
CA PHE A 103 13.06 -8.31 -18.73
C PHE A 103 12.62 -8.68 -17.29
N LEU A 104 11.32 -8.66 -17.01
CA LEU A 104 10.79 -8.90 -15.67
C LEU A 104 10.65 -10.39 -15.33
N PHE A 105 10.39 -11.22 -16.34
CA PHE A 105 10.10 -12.65 -16.18
C PHE A 105 10.92 -13.48 -17.18
N PRO A 106 12.24 -13.60 -16.98
CA PRO A 106 13.12 -14.31 -17.92
C PRO A 106 12.87 -15.83 -17.97
N TYR A 107 12.32 -16.41 -16.90
CA TYR A 107 12.08 -17.86 -16.76
C TYR A 107 10.60 -18.25 -16.82
N GLU A 108 9.70 -17.29 -16.62
CA GLU A 108 8.25 -17.52 -16.57
C GLU A 108 7.58 -16.62 -17.60
N ARG A 109 6.50 -17.09 -18.24
CA ARG A 109 5.69 -16.19 -19.06
C ARG A 109 4.76 -15.40 -18.14
N VAL A 110 4.68 -14.09 -18.33
CA VAL A 110 3.71 -13.19 -17.71
C VAL A 110 2.33 -13.81 -17.90
N GLY A 111 1.74 -14.25 -16.79
CA GLY A 111 0.38 -14.75 -16.67
C GLY A 111 0.06 -16.04 -17.45
N GLY A 112 -0.99 -16.73 -17.03
CA GLY A 112 -1.60 -17.80 -17.80
C GLY A 112 -2.87 -17.29 -18.48
N ASP A 113 -3.26 -17.89 -19.59
CA ASP A 113 -4.57 -17.72 -20.23
C ASP A 113 -5.71 -18.42 -19.45
N VAL A 114 -5.36 -19.11 -18.38
CA VAL A 114 -6.25 -19.88 -17.52
C VAL A 114 -6.81 -18.99 -16.40
N TRP A 115 -8.02 -18.49 -16.60
CA TRP A 115 -8.73 -17.62 -15.67
C TRP A 115 -9.75 -18.39 -14.79
N HIS A 116 -10.16 -17.80 -13.67
CA HIS A 116 -11.24 -18.33 -12.85
C HIS A 116 -12.61 -17.98 -13.46
N GLY A 117 -13.40 -19.01 -13.76
CA GLY A 117 -14.60 -18.92 -14.58
C GLY A 117 -14.26 -18.86 -16.07
N ASP A 118 -15.16 -19.34 -16.93
CA ASP A 118 -14.98 -19.33 -18.40
C ASP A 118 -15.06 -17.89 -18.95
N VAL A 119 -14.00 -17.11 -18.72
CA VAL A 119 -13.94 -15.68 -19.05
C VAL A 119 -12.63 -15.32 -19.77
N PRO A 120 -12.64 -14.31 -20.65
CA PRO A 120 -11.48 -13.89 -21.42
C PRO A 120 -10.54 -12.97 -20.62
N GLY A 121 -10.48 -13.05 -19.29
CA GLY A 121 -9.58 -12.23 -18.47
C GLY A 121 -10.11 -11.82 -17.11
N ASN A 122 -9.27 -11.10 -16.37
CA ASN A 122 -9.47 -10.65 -14.99
C ASN A 122 -9.65 -9.12 -14.85
N VAL A 123 -10.35 -8.49 -15.79
CA VAL A 123 -10.67 -7.06 -15.72
C VAL A 123 -11.63 -6.77 -14.56
N MET A 124 -11.22 -6.12 -13.47
CA MET A 124 -12.11 -5.88 -12.33
C MET A 124 -13.29 -4.97 -12.71
N PRO A 125 -14.51 -5.18 -12.16
CA PRO A 125 -15.63 -4.28 -12.37
C PRO A 125 -15.38 -2.95 -11.68
N ALA A 126 -15.97 -1.88 -12.23
CA ALA A 126 -15.78 -0.52 -11.71
C ALA A 126 -16.11 -0.39 -10.22
N TRP A 127 -17.19 -1.02 -9.75
CA TRP A 127 -17.58 -0.96 -8.34
C TRP A 127 -16.47 -1.49 -7.43
N LEU A 128 -15.82 -2.60 -7.79
CA LEU A 128 -14.78 -3.21 -6.96
C LEU A 128 -13.54 -2.32 -6.89
N ARG A 129 -13.16 -1.71 -8.02
CA ARG A 129 -12.05 -0.75 -8.09
C ARG A 129 -12.27 0.43 -7.16
N TRP A 130 -13.47 1.02 -7.20
CA TRP A 130 -13.83 2.16 -6.36
C TRP A 130 -13.98 1.78 -4.89
N THR A 131 -14.48 0.58 -4.58
CA THR A 131 -14.49 0.06 -3.20
C THR A 131 -13.09 -0.05 -2.65
N TYR A 132 -12.15 -0.66 -3.38
CA TYR A 132 -10.74 -0.76 -2.95
C TYR A 132 -10.09 0.61 -2.80
N PHE A 133 -10.33 1.53 -3.74
CA PHE A 133 -9.82 2.89 -3.63
C PHE A 133 -10.36 3.63 -2.40
N GLY A 134 -11.65 3.47 -2.11
CA GLY A 134 -12.28 4.01 -0.90
C GLY A 134 -11.68 3.41 0.38
N LEU A 135 -11.46 2.09 0.41
CA LEU A 135 -10.80 1.39 1.52
C LEU A 135 -9.37 1.88 1.73
N PHE A 136 -8.57 1.98 0.67
CA PHE A 136 -7.21 2.50 0.71
C PHE A 136 -7.17 3.93 1.23
N SER A 137 -8.03 4.80 0.69
CA SER A 137 -8.12 6.20 1.12
C SER A 137 -8.56 6.33 2.58
N GLY A 138 -9.57 5.56 2.99
CA GLY A 138 -10.05 5.53 4.37
C GLY A 138 -8.99 5.03 5.34
N MET A 139 -8.28 3.96 4.98
CA MET A 139 -7.18 3.42 5.78
C MET A 139 -6.05 4.44 5.91
N THR A 140 -5.63 5.08 4.82
CA THR A 140 -4.61 6.15 4.84
C THR A 140 -5.03 7.30 5.77
N VAL A 141 -6.27 7.79 5.66
CA VAL A 141 -6.77 8.84 6.55
C VAL A 141 -6.73 8.39 8.00
N MET A 142 -7.25 7.20 8.31
CA MET A 142 -7.26 6.65 9.66
C MET A 142 -5.85 6.47 10.22
N HIS A 143 -4.92 5.99 9.42
CA HIS A 143 -3.54 5.75 9.85
C HIS A 143 -2.79 7.06 10.09
N HIS A 144 -2.92 8.04 9.18
CA HIS A 144 -2.30 9.34 9.34
C HIS A 144 -2.88 10.12 10.54
N LEU A 145 -4.20 10.03 10.77
CA LEU A 145 -4.87 10.65 11.92
C LEU A 145 -4.48 9.96 13.22
N SER A 146 -4.49 8.63 13.28
CA SER A 146 -4.09 7.88 14.48
C SER A 146 -2.65 8.19 14.85
N TYR A 147 -1.73 8.21 13.89
CA TYR A 147 -0.33 8.55 14.15
C TYR A 147 -0.17 9.99 14.66
N LYS A 148 -0.87 10.96 14.05
CA LYS A 148 -0.80 12.36 14.48
C LYS A 148 -1.45 12.64 15.83
N LEU A 149 -2.57 11.98 16.15
CA LEU A 149 -3.34 12.25 17.37
C LEU A 149 -2.85 11.41 18.56
N ILE A 150 -2.46 10.16 18.28
CA ILE A 150 -2.01 9.20 19.29
C ILE A 150 -0.50 9.35 19.48
N CYS A 151 0.30 8.96 18.49
CA CYS A 151 1.76 8.83 18.62
C CYS A 151 2.48 10.17 18.79
N LEU A 152 2.18 11.16 17.94
CA LEU A 152 2.79 12.50 18.01
C LEU A 152 1.93 13.53 18.76
N GLY A 153 0.71 13.14 19.09
CA GLY A 153 -0.36 14.05 19.42
C GLY A 153 -0.62 14.22 20.92
N PRO A 154 -1.78 14.81 21.26
CA PRO A 154 -2.15 15.10 22.65
C PRO A 154 -2.31 13.84 23.50
N PHE A 155 -2.57 12.67 22.91
CA PHE A 155 -2.66 11.44 23.68
C PHE A 155 -1.32 11.12 24.38
N VAL A 156 -0.23 11.02 23.63
CA VAL A 156 1.11 10.81 24.21
C VAL A 156 1.58 12.03 24.99
N LYS A 157 1.35 13.24 24.49
CA LYS A 157 1.91 14.46 25.12
C LYS A 157 1.15 14.93 26.37
N ARG A 158 -0.13 14.57 26.53
CA ARG A 158 -0.98 15.06 27.64
C ARG A 158 -1.63 13.93 28.43
N MET A 159 -2.23 12.96 27.74
CA MET A 159 -3.02 11.90 28.40
C MET A 159 -2.13 10.87 29.10
N LEU A 160 -1.11 10.35 28.43
CA LEU A 160 -0.17 9.38 29.01
C LEU A 160 0.55 9.90 30.27
N PRO A 161 1.10 11.13 30.29
CA PRO A 161 1.65 11.72 31.50
C PRO A 161 0.62 11.88 32.63
N SER A 162 -0.63 12.25 32.30
CA SER A 162 -1.71 12.34 33.29
C SER A 162 -2.09 10.99 33.91
N LEU A 163 -1.84 9.89 33.19
CA LEU A 163 -2.01 8.51 33.64
C LEU A 163 -0.76 7.97 34.38
N GLY A 164 0.24 8.81 34.65
CA GLY A 164 1.46 8.42 35.37
C GLY A 164 2.51 7.70 34.51
N TRP A 165 2.31 7.62 33.19
CA TRP A 165 3.30 7.07 32.25
C TRP A 165 4.34 8.13 31.87
N GLY A 166 5.63 7.77 31.91
CA GLY A 166 6.74 8.68 31.56
C GLY A 166 7.17 9.66 32.66
N ALA A 167 6.47 9.71 33.80
CA ALA A 167 6.79 10.64 34.90
C ALA A 167 7.96 10.22 35.82
N ARG A 168 8.75 9.19 35.44
CA ARG A 168 9.82 8.64 36.31
C ARG A 168 11.25 9.09 36.01
N GLU A 169 11.51 9.87 34.96
CA GLU A 169 12.90 10.31 34.66
C GLU A 169 13.28 11.70 35.22
N GLY A 170 12.41 12.35 35.99
CA GLY A 170 12.61 13.73 36.46
C GLY A 170 12.79 13.95 37.97
N LYS A 171 13.07 12.91 38.77
CA LYS A 171 13.28 13.06 40.23
C LYS A 171 14.48 12.27 40.76
N ALA A 172 15.59 12.26 40.03
CA ALA A 172 16.88 11.86 40.58
C ALA A 172 17.93 12.95 40.28
N GLY A 173 17.96 13.95 41.17
CA GLY A 173 19.07 14.86 41.47
C GLY A 173 19.98 15.36 40.35
N ARG A 174 19.84 16.65 40.00
CA ARG A 174 20.99 17.56 39.94
C ARG A 174 20.53 19.04 39.96
N PRO A 175 21.13 19.90 40.79
CA PRO A 175 20.94 21.35 40.68
C PRO A 175 21.58 21.86 39.39
N SER A 176 20.99 22.90 38.83
CA SER A 176 21.41 23.59 37.61
C SER A 176 22.86 24.09 37.70
N GLU A 177 23.76 23.47 36.95
CA GLU A 177 25.01 24.12 36.55
C GLU A 177 24.77 24.92 35.26
N PRO A 178 25.23 26.19 35.18
CA PRO A 178 25.22 26.93 33.94
C PRO A 178 26.26 26.32 32.99
N LEU A 179 25.82 25.94 31.79
CA LEU A 179 26.71 25.54 30.69
C LEU A 179 27.51 26.76 30.21
N GLU A 180 28.71 26.92 30.74
CA GLU A 180 29.83 27.52 30.02
C GLU A 180 30.33 26.54 28.93
N TRP A 181 31.01 27.09 27.90
CA TRP A 181 31.71 26.46 26.75
C TRP A 181 30.83 26.21 25.50
N LEU A 182 31.05 26.76 24.29
CA LEU A 182 32.13 27.53 23.64
C LEU A 182 31.46 28.40 22.53
N GLU A 183 31.83 29.66 22.32
CA GLU A 183 32.92 30.12 21.41
C GLU A 183 33.05 29.36 20.07
#